data_AF-A0A7K9CN80-F1
#
_entry.id   AF-A0A7K9CN80-F1
#
_cell.length_a   1.000
_cell.length_b   1.000
_cell.length_c   1.000
_cell.angle_alpha   90.00
_cell.angle_beta   90.00
_cell.angle_gamma   90.00
#
_symmetry.space_group_name_H-M   'P 1'
#
loop_
_entity.id
_entity.type
_entity.pdbx_description
1 polymer ?
#
loop_
_entity_poly.entity_id
_entity_poly.type
_entity_poly.pdbx_seq_one_letter_code
_entity_poly.pdbx_strand_id
1 'polypeptide(L)'
;GSSFQCYSCKSQLSNSKCTEKVDCKEDEMCKTDVIRIIGLFNIISKGCDASCVPDYQDFTVGGNRNISCCSSNLCNTNAASNVRSSYGLAAGLAGSVFWTFLNSR
;
A
#
# COMPACT_ATOMS: atom_id res chain seq x y z
N GLY A 1 0.88 15.42 20.78
CA GLY A 1 0.24 15.20 19.47
C GLY A 1 1.01 14.15 18.74
N SER A 2 0.35 13.11 18.25
CA SER A 2 1.01 12.05 17.48
C SER A 2 1.09 12.50 16.03
N SER A 3 2.18 13.13 15.63
CA SER A 3 2.45 13.42 14.21
C SER A 3 2.96 12.14 13.54
N PHE A 4 2.39 11.80 12.38
CA PHE A 4 2.86 10.71 11.52
C PHE A 4 3.31 11.29 10.18
N GLN A 5 4.24 10.61 9.51
CA GLN A 5 4.79 11.08 8.24
C GLN A 5 4.16 10.37 7.05
N CYS A 6 4.13 11.05 5.91
CA CYS A 6 3.74 10.48 4.63
C CYS A 6 4.80 10.79 3.58
N TYR A 7 4.83 10.00 2.51
CA TYR A 7 5.53 10.40 1.30
C TYR A 7 4.76 11.53 0.59
N SER A 8 5.48 12.48 0.02
CA SER A 8 4.95 13.62 -0.72
C SER A 8 5.61 13.70 -2.10
N CYS A 9 4.81 14.06 -3.10
CA CYS A 9 5.29 14.43 -4.43
C CYS A 9 4.14 15.00 -5.26
N LYS A 10 4.47 15.85 -6.22
CA LYS A 10 3.52 16.40 -7.19
C LYS A 10 3.84 15.92 -8.60
N SER A 11 2.85 15.36 -9.28
CA SER A 11 2.89 15.04 -10.72
C SER A 11 4.14 14.29 -11.17
N GLN A 12 4.51 13.23 -10.44
CA GLN A 12 5.68 12.40 -10.78
C GLN A 12 5.29 11.25 -11.70
N LEU A 13 6.19 10.93 -12.64
CA LEU A 13 6.00 9.81 -13.58
C LEU A 13 6.36 8.44 -12.98
N SER A 14 7.11 8.44 -11.88
CA SER A 14 7.54 7.23 -11.20
C SER A 14 7.43 7.41 -9.70
N ASN A 15 6.97 6.35 -9.04
CA ASN A 15 6.92 6.25 -7.59
C ASN A 15 8.31 6.44 -6.96
N SER A 16 9.37 6.00 -7.63
CA SER A 16 10.75 6.15 -7.14
C SER A 16 11.19 7.60 -6.97
N LYS A 17 10.49 8.55 -7.60
CA LYS A 17 10.74 9.99 -7.43
C LYS A 17 9.95 10.61 -6.28
N CYS A 18 9.07 9.84 -5.64
CA CYS A 18 8.28 10.26 -4.48
C CYS A 18 8.94 9.75 -3.19
N THR A 19 10.07 10.35 -2.82
CA THR A 19 10.86 9.98 -1.64
C THR A 19 10.84 11.04 -0.55
N GLU A 20 10.31 12.22 -0.85
CA GLU A 20 10.14 13.31 0.11
C GLU A 20 9.18 12.89 1.22
N LYS A 21 9.57 13.14 2.47
CA LYS A 21 8.76 12.83 3.65
C LYS A 21 8.23 14.14 4.23
N VAL A 22 6.96 14.15 4.59
CA VAL A 22 6.30 15.31 5.20
C VAL A 22 5.56 14.87 6.45
N ASP A 23 5.57 15.71 7.49
CA ASP A 23 4.77 15.50 8.69
C ASP A 23 3.32 15.93 8.42
N CYS A 24 2.38 15.05 8.72
CA CYS A 24 0.94 15.33 8.62
C CYS A 24 0.35 15.71 9.98
N LYS A 25 -0.78 16.41 9.93
CA LYS A 25 -1.59 16.72 11.12
C LYS A 25 -2.41 15.50 11.56
N GLU A 26 -2.95 15.57 12.78
CA GLU A 26 -3.76 14.48 13.36
C GLU A 26 -5.07 14.23 12.61
N ASP A 27 -5.62 15.24 11.94
CA ASP A 27 -6.84 15.16 11.12
C ASP A 27 -6.58 14.78 9.66
N GLU A 28 -5.32 14.68 9.26
CA GLU A 28 -4.91 14.37 7.89
C GLU A 28 -4.66 12.86 7.70
N MET A 29 -4.70 12.41 6.44
CA MET A 29 -4.32 11.06 6.03
C MET A 29 -3.29 11.09 4.90
N CYS A 30 -2.46 10.06 4.79
CA CYS A 30 -1.63 9.89 3.61
C CYS A 30 -2.51 9.56 2.40
N LYS A 31 -2.42 10.38 1.36
CA LYS A 31 -3.06 10.18 0.07
C LYS A 31 -2.06 9.71 -0.97
N THR A 32 -2.51 8.83 -1.86
CA THR A 32 -1.88 8.58 -3.16
C THR A 32 -2.93 8.71 -4.24
N ASP A 33 -2.69 9.56 -5.23
CA ASP A 33 -3.53 9.72 -6.43
C ASP A 33 -2.70 9.27 -7.63
N VAL A 34 -3.16 8.23 -8.31
CA VAL A 34 -2.52 7.67 -9.50
C VAL A 34 -3.47 7.80 -10.67
N ILE A 35 -3.10 8.62 -11.64
CA ILE A 35 -3.81 8.75 -12.91
C ILE A 35 -3.00 8.02 -13.96
N ARG A 36 -3.56 6.97 -14.56
CA ARG A 36 -2.96 6.24 -15.66
C ARG A 36 -3.62 6.64 -16.95
N ILE A 37 -2.82 7.05 -17.94
CA ILE A 37 -3.31 7.38 -19.27
C ILE A 37 -2.85 6.29 -20.24
N ILE A 38 -3.80 5.64 -20.91
CA ILE A 38 -3.50 4.52 -21.83
C ILE A 38 -2.58 5.02 -22.95
N GLY A 39 -1.46 4.32 -23.16
CA GLY A 39 -0.49 4.62 -24.23
C GLY A 39 0.43 5.81 -23.99
N LEU A 40 0.39 6.44 -22.81
CA LEU A 40 1.20 7.63 -22.50
C LEU A 40 2.06 7.44 -21.24
N PHE A 41 1.55 7.82 -20.08
CA PHE A 41 2.30 7.80 -18.82
C PHE A 41 1.36 7.77 -17.61
N ASN A 42 1.92 7.38 -16.47
CA ASN A 42 1.23 7.44 -15.19
C ASN A 42 1.65 8.75 -14.48
N ILE A 43 0.69 9.46 -13.93
CA ILE A 43 0.90 10.64 -13.10
C ILE A 43 0.59 10.25 -11.66
N ILE A 44 1.57 10.43 -10.78
CA ILE A 44 1.48 10.07 -9.36
C ILE A 44 1.60 11.35 -8.54
N SER A 45 0.67 11.54 -7.60
CA SER A 45 0.75 12.57 -6.57
C SER A 45 0.53 11.94 -5.20
N LYS A 46 1.31 12.37 -4.21
CA LYS A 46 1.25 11.89 -2.83
C LYS A 46 1.33 13.07 -1.86
N GLY A 47 0.75 12.92 -0.68
CA GLY A 47 0.84 13.93 0.38
C GLY A 47 -0.14 13.66 1.52
N CYS A 48 -0.31 14.66 2.39
CA CYS A 48 -1.33 14.68 3.44
C CYS A 48 -2.63 15.29 2.91
N ASP A 49 -3.78 14.69 3.23
CA ASP A 49 -5.09 15.22 2.88
C ASP A 49 -6.11 14.85 3.98
N ALA A 50 -6.77 15.85 4.57
CA ALA A 50 -7.81 15.66 5.59
C ALA A 50 -9.14 15.16 5.01
N SER A 51 -9.37 15.37 3.72
CA SER A 51 -10.58 14.95 3.00
C SER A 51 -10.31 13.77 2.05
N CYS A 52 -9.31 12.94 2.39
CA CYS A 52 -8.95 11.80 1.55
C CYS A 52 -10.09 10.77 1.51
N VAL A 53 -10.64 10.53 0.31
CA VAL A 53 -11.62 9.48 0.06
C VAL A 53 -11.05 8.48 -0.94
N PRO A 54 -10.93 7.18 -0.60
CA PRO A 54 -10.53 6.16 -1.55
C PRO A 54 -11.54 6.07 -2.69
N ASP A 55 -11.05 6.08 -3.92
CA ASP A 55 -11.90 6.10 -5.10
C ASP A 55 -11.17 5.47 -6.29
N TYR A 56 -11.91 4.73 -7.11
CA TYR A 56 -11.38 4.13 -8.33
C TYR A 56 -12.32 4.46 -9.48
N GLN A 57 -11.80 5.14 -10.49
CA GLN A 57 -12.52 5.51 -11.69
C GLN A 57 -11.83 4.92 -12.90
N ASP A 58 -12.55 4.12 -13.66
CA ASP A 58 -12.10 3.61 -14.94
C ASP A 58 -12.82 4.36 -16.05
N PHE A 59 -12.08 5.08 -16.87
CA PHE A 59 -12.67 5.90 -17.92
C PHE A 59 -13.03 5.07 -19.15
N THR A 60 -12.73 3.77 -19.20
CA THR A 60 -12.94 2.81 -20.32
C THR A 60 -12.17 3.17 -21.60
N VAL A 61 -12.12 4.45 -21.96
CA VAL A 61 -11.35 5.07 -23.03
C VAL A 61 -10.57 6.22 -22.40
N GLY A 62 -9.23 6.10 -22.35
CA GLY A 62 -8.35 7.16 -21.83
C GLY A 62 -7.61 6.81 -20.54
N GLY A 63 -7.98 5.74 -19.85
CA GLY A 63 -7.24 5.17 -18.71
C GLY A 63 -8.03 5.14 -17.41
N ASN A 64 -7.35 5.22 -16.27
CA ASN A 64 -7.99 5.12 -14.96
C ASN A 64 -7.37 6.04 -13.93
N ARG A 65 -8.12 6.32 -12.86
CA ARG A 65 -7.67 7.05 -11.69
C ARG A 65 -7.90 6.19 -10.45
N ASN A 66 -6.89 6.13 -9.59
CA ASN A 66 -6.94 5.38 -8.35
C ASN A 66 -6.45 6.26 -7.19
N ILE A 67 -7.33 6.54 -6.25
CA ILE A 67 -7.07 7.28 -5.03
C ILE A 67 -7.05 6.29 -3.87
N SER A 68 -5.95 6.26 -3.11
CA SER A 68 -5.84 5.49 -1.87
C SER A 68 -5.48 6.38 -0.68
N CYS A 69 -6.06 6.04 0.47
CA CYS A 69 -5.92 6.77 1.72
C CYS A 69 -5.48 5.81 2.84
N CYS A 70 -4.57 6.25 3.70
CA CYS A 70 -4.14 5.49 4.87
C CYS A 70 -3.62 6.42 5.97
N SER A 71 -3.65 5.99 7.23
CA SER A 71 -3.39 6.83 8.42
C SER A 71 -2.25 6.31 9.30
N SER A 72 -1.28 5.61 8.72
CA SER A 72 -0.10 5.13 9.43
C SER A 72 1.20 5.72 8.86
N ASN A 73 2.25 5.74 9.67
CA ASN A 73 3.52 6.35 9.31
C ASN A 73 4.11 5.72 8.04
N LEU A 74 4.37 6.54 7.02
CA LEU A 74 4.86 6.19 5.68
C LEU A 74 4.03 5.11 4.96
N CYS A 75 2.72 5.04 5.25
CA CYS A 75 1.84 4.00 4.71
C CYS A 75 1.58 4.11 3.22
N ASN A 76 1.65 5.33 2.65
CA ASN A 76 1.54 5.57 1.21
C ASN A 76 2.86 5.24 0.49
N THR A 77 3.52 4.17 0.92
CA THR A 77 4.73 3.65 0.30
C THR A 77 4.46 3.17 -1.13
N ASN A 78 5.53 3.00 -1.86
CA ASN A 78 5.48 2.62 -3.25
C ASN A 78 5.03 1.16 -3.36
N ALA A 79 3.93 0.90 -4.07
CA ALA A 79 3.36 -0.43 -4.30
C ALA A 79 4.24 -1.34 -5.20
N ALA A 80 5.57 -1.24 -5.11
CA ALA A 80 6.49 -2.11 -5.84
C ALA A 80 6.67 -3.46 -5.15
N SER A 81 6.48 -3.59 -3.84
CA SER A 81 6.64 -4.87 -3.13
C SER A 81 6.02 -4.81 -1.73
N ASN A 82 4.73 -5.07 -1.62
CA ASN A 82 4.19 -5.59 -0.36
C ASN A 82 3.26 -6.74 -0.71
N VAL A 83 3.85 -7.80 -1.29
CA VAL A 83 3.36 -9.16 -1.04
C VAL A 83 3.48 -9.33 0.46
N ARG A 84 2.41 -8.94 1.18
CA ARG A 84 2.27 -9.26 2.60
C ARG A 84 2.06 -10.76 2.63
N SER A 85 3.16 -11.49 2.63
CA SER A 85 3.18 -12.93 2.70
C SER A 85 2.57 -13.29 4.05
N SER A 86 1.28 -13.62 4.04
CA SER A 86 0.56 -14.13 5.19
C SER A 86 1.03 -15.57 5.46
N TYR A 87 2.27 -15.74 5.94
CA TYR A 87 2.78 -17.02 6.46
C TYR A 87 2.22 -17.32 7.86
N GLY A 88 0.93 -17.05 8.05
CA GLY A 88 0.24 -17.14 9.33
C GLY A 88 -0.69 -18.33 9.44
N LEU A 89 -0.53 -19.42 8.68
CA LEU A 89 -1.33 -20.65 8.82
C LEU A 89 -0.55 -21.89 8.31
N ALA A 90 0.43 -22.38 9.08
CA ALA A 90 1.03 -23.70 8.85
C ALA A 90 1.69 -24.27 10.11
N ALA A 91 1.04 -24.18 11.26
CA ALA A 91 1.45 -24.91 12.47
C ALA A 91 0.27 -25.74 12.94
N GLY A 92 0.16 -26.99 12.47
CA GLY A 92 -0.92 -27.84 12.95
C GLY A 92 -1.18 -29.16 12.25
N LEU A 93 -0.20 -29.83 11.60
CA LEU A 93 -0.34 -31.24 11.20
C LEU A 93 1.02 -31.94 11.17
N ALA A 94 1.76 -31.95 12.29
CA ALA A 94 3.01 -32.74 12.41
C ALA A 94 3.08 -33.61 13.68
N GLY A 95 1.96 -33.75 14.40
CA GLY A 95 1.91 -34.50 15.67
C GLY A 95 1.50 -35.97 15.57
N SER A 96 0.93 -36.42 14.45
CA SER A 96 0.28 -37.75 14.39
C SER A 96 1.13 -38.87 13.79
N VAL A 97 2.21 -38.58 13.06
CA VAL A 97 3.02 -39.61 12.38
C VAL A 97 4.22 -40.12 13.20
N PHE A 98 4.64 -39.40 14.24
CA PHE A 98 5.77 -39.82 15.07
C PHE A 98 5.38 -40.85 16.15
N TRP A 99 4.08 -40.93 16.50
CA TRP A 99 3.61 -41.85 17.54
C TRP A 99 3.43 -43.29 17.04
N THR A 100 3.12 -43.48 15.75
CA THR A 100 2.95 -44.83 15.17
C THR A 100 4.26 -45.60 15.02
N PHE A 101 5.41 -44.91 14.94
CA PHE A 101 6.73 -45.55 14.86
C PHE A 101 7.35 -45.91 16.22
N LEU A 102 6.95 -45.24 17.31
CA LEU A 102 7.51 -45.51 18.64
C LEU A 102 6.75 -46.58 19.43
N ASN A 103 5.61 -47.07 18.92
CA ASN A 103 4.77 -48.07 19.58
C ASN A 103 4.69 -49.41 18.84
N SER A 104 5.59 -49.67 17.89
CA SER A 104 5.68 -50.92 17.13
C SER A 104 6.96 -51.74 17.42
N ARG A 105 7.43 -51.71 18.67
CA ARG A 105 8.42 -52.67 19.17
C ARG A 105 8.07 -53.19 20.55
#